data_AF-A0A914WW71-F1
#
_entry.id   AF-A0A914WW71-F1
#
_cell.length_a   1.000
_cell.length_b   1.000
_cell.length_c   1.000
_cell.angle_alpha   90.00
_cell.angle_beta   90.00
_cell.angle_gamma   90.00
#
_symmetry.space_group_name_H-M   'P 1'
#
loop_
_entity.id
_entity.type
_entity.pdbx_description
1 polymer ?
#
loop_
_entity_poly.entity_id
_entity_poly.type
_entity_poly.pdbx_seq_one_letter_code
_entity_poly.pdbx_strand_id
1 'polypeptide(L)'
;MAVQPPQSTEESEENLYPIAVLIDELRNEDVQLRLNSIRKLSTIALALGVERTRNELIPFLTDTIYDEDEVLLALAEQLGNFTPLVGGPEHVHCLLPPLENLATVEETVVRDKAVDSLRNIADKHSSTALEEHFIPMLKRLATGELMFC
;
A
#
# COMPACT_ATOMS: atom_id res chain seq x y z
N MET A 1 15.15 -28.03 44.62
CA MET A 1 13.84 -27.38 44.42
C MET A 1 14.03 -26.35 43.32
N ALA A 2 13.30 -26.51 42.21
CA ALA A 2 13.41 -25.70 40.99
C ALA A 2 12.82 -24.28 41.17
N VAL A 3 13.32 -23.29 40.42
CA VAL A 3 12.50 -22.33 39.64
C VAL A 3 13.34 -21.85 38.42
N GLN A 4 12.75 -21.94 37.23
CA GLN A 4 13.22 -21.53 35.89
C GLN A 4 13.16 -19.99 35.70
N PRO A 5 13.79 -19.43 34.64
CA PRO A 5 13.64 -18.02 34.27
C PRO A 5 12.41 -17.78 33.36
N PRO A 6 11.89 -16.54 33.25
CA PRO A 6 11.22 -16.09 32.01
C PRO A 6 11.79 -14.72 31.55
N GLN A 7 12.39 -14.58 30.36
CA GLN A 7 11.80 -14.54 28.99
C GLN A 7 10.99 -13.27 28.71
N SER A 8 11.55 -12.33 27.95
CA SER A 8 10.82 -11.35 27.12
C SER A 8 11.78 -10.41 26.33
N THR A 9 12.47 -10.91 25.30
CA THR A 9 13.04 -10.08 24.21
C THR A 9 13.11 -10.84 22.86
N GLU A 10 12.38 -11.95 22.67
CA GLU A 10 12.49 -12.77 21.43
C GLU A 10 11.29 -12.60 20.47
N GLU A 11 10.16 -12.03 20.88
CA GLU A 11 8.98 -11.84 20.00
C GLU A 11 9.14 -10.72 18.95
N SER A 12 10.17 -9.89 19.08
CA SER A 12 10.40 -8.76 18.17
C SER A 12 11.23 -9.12 16.94
N GLU A 13 12.10 -10.13 16.99
CA GLU A 13 12.98 -10.47 15.84
C GLU A 13 12.34 -11.50 14.88
N GLU A 14 11.55 -12.45 15.38
CA GLU A 14 10.86 -13.45 14.54
C GLU A 14 9.78 -12.81 13.62
N ASN A 15 9.23 -11.67 14.01
CA ASN A 15 8.26 -10.92 13.19
C ASN A 15 8.90 -10.04 12.10
N LEU A 16 10.22 -9.82 12.10
CA LEU A 16 10.89 -9.03 11.05
C LEU A 16 11.34 -9.89 9.86
N TYR A 17 11.64 -11.18 10.09
CA TYR A 17 12.14 -12.07 9.05
C TYR A 17 11.20 -12.26 7.85
N PRO A 18 9.86 -12.34 8.02
CA PRO A 18 8.96 -12.44 6.86
C PRO A 18 9.00 -11.19 5.98
N ILE A 19 9.20 -10.01 6.56
CA ILE A 19 9.03 -8.72 5.86
C ILE A 19 10.28 -8.30 5.11
N ALA A 20 11.46 -8.53 5.67
CA ALA A 20 12.71 -8.27 4.94
C ALA A 20 12.75 -9.10 3.65
N VAL A 21 12.37 -10.38 3.73
CA VAL A 21 12.26 -11.27 2.57
C VAL A 21 11.22 -10.75 1.57
N LEU A 22 10.06 -10.28 2.03
CA LEU A 22 9.00 -9.78 1.15
C LEU A 22 9.35 -8.44 0.48
N ILE A 23 10.02 -7.54 1.20
CA ILE A 23 10.55 -6.29 0.65
C ILE A 23 11.65 -6.59 -0.37
N ASP A 24 12.52 -7.56 -0.08
CA ASP A 24 13.56 -8.00 -1.00
C ASP A 24 12.97 -8.68 -2.25
N GLU A 25 11.88 -9.46 -2.09
CA GLU A 25 11.13 -10.05 -3.21
C GLU A 25 10.45 -8.97 -4.08
N LEU A 26 9.93 -7.91 -3.47
CA LEU A 26 9.37 -6.76 -4.20
C LEU A 26 10.46 -5.91 -4.86
N ARG A 27 11.71 -5.99 -4.40
CA ARG A 27 12.89 -5.35 -5.02
C ARG A 27 13.66 -6.27 -5.96
N ASN A 28 13.12 -7.46 -6.26
CA ASN A 28 13.79 -8.41 -7.13
C ASN A 28 13.96 -7.82 -8.54
N GLU A 29 15.07 -8.10 -9.21
CA GLU A 29 15.31 -7.64 -10.60
C GLU A 29 14.34 -8.28 -11.61
N ASP A 30 13.83 -9.48 -11.31
CA ASP A 30 12.87 -10.20 -12.14
C ASP A 30 11.44 -9.64 -11.98
N VAL A 31 10.91 -9.08 -13.07
CA VAL A 31 9.56 -8.51 -13.16
C VAL A 31 8.49 -9.53 -12.76
N GLN A 32 8.64 -10.80 -13.16
CA GLN A 32 7.66 -11.84 -12.86
C GLN A 32 7.64 -12.18 -11.38
N LEU A 33 8.79 -12.15 -10.70
CA LEU A 33 8.86 -12.33 -9.26
C LEU A 33 8.18 -11.17 -8.54
N ARG A 34 8.46 -9.92 -8.94
CA ARG A 34 7.78 -8.74 -8.39
C ARG A 34 6.27 -8.83 -8.58
N LEU A 35 5.81 -9.15 -9.78
CA LEU A 35 4.38 -9.31 -10.09
C LEU A 35 3.71 -10.40 -9.22
N ASN A 36 4.38 -11.53 -9.02
CA ASN A 36 3.89 -12.59 -8.15
C ASN A 36 3.80 -12.16 -6.68
N SER A 37 4.75 -11.35 -6.22
CA SER A 37 4.73 -10.76 -4.87
C SER A 37 3.61 -9.74 -4.71
N ILE A 38 3.37 -8.88 -5.72
CA ILE A 38 2.23 -7.97 -5.76
C ILE A 38 0.91 -8.73 -5.65
N ARG A 39 0.73 -9.84 -6.38
CA ARG A 39 -0.49 -10.66 -6.26
C ARG A 39 -0.69 -11.27 -4.86
N LYS A 40 0.37 -11.39 -4.06
CA LYS A 40 0.35 -11.89 -2.68
C LYS A 40 0.31 -10.77 -1.64
N LEU A 41 0.27 -9.49 -2.05
CA LEU A 41 0.27 -8.33 -1.15
C LEU A 41 -0.81 -8.41 -0.06
N SER A 42 -2.00 -8.91 -0.41
CA SER A 42 -3.08 -9.07 0.56
C SER A 42 -2.72 -10.03 1.69
N THR A 43 -2.11 -11.18 1.36
CA THR A 43 -1.64 -12.17 2.34
C THR A 43 -0.51 -11.61 3.21
N ILE A 44 0.38 -10.85 2.58
CA ILE A 44 1.51 -10.18 3.25
C ILE A 44 0.99 -9.19 4.28
N ALA A 45 0.10 -8.29 3.89
CA ALA A 45 -0.49 -7.29 4.79
C ALA A 45 -1.27 -7.94 5.95
N LEU A 46 -1.95 -9.07 5.71
CA LEU A 46 -2.59 -9.86 6.77
C LEU A 46 -1.57 -10.39 7.79
N ALA A 47 -0.43 -10.90 7.34
CA ALA A 47 0.62 -11.42 8.21
C ALA A 47 1.36 -10.31 8.97
N LEU A 48 1.56 -9.15 8.33
CA LEU A 48 2.15 -7.94 8.92
C LEU A 48 1.27 -7.33 10.02
N GLY A 49 -0.05 -7.40 9.84
CA GLY A 49 -1.02 -6.65 10.62
C GLY A 49 -1.17 -5.19 10.14
N VAL A 50 -2.24 -4.56 10.63
CA VAL A 50 -2.71 -3.25 10.12
C VAL A 50 -1.74 -2.10 10.43
N GLU A 51 -1.03 -2.15 11.56
CA GLU A 51 -0.13 -1.07 11.97
C GLU A 51 1.11 -1.01 11.08
N ARG A 52 1.78 -2.14 10.89
CA ARG A 52 2.98 -2.25 10.06
C ARG A 52 2.66 -2.08 8.59
N THR A 53 1.49 -2.57 8.14
CA THR A 53 1.01 -2.30 6.78
C THR A 53 0.98 -0.80 6.49
N ARG A 54 0.42 0.02 7.40
CA ARG A 54 0.37 1.48 7.21
C ARG A 54 1.72 2.18 7.33
N ASN A 55 2.55 1.77 8.28
CA ASN A 55 3.77 2.49 8.63
C ASN A 55 5.00 2.06 7.83
N GLU A 56 4.97 0.86 7.26
CA GLU A 56 6.12 0.27 6.53
C GLU A 56 5.74 -0.08 5.09
N LEU A 57 4.70 -0.90 4.90
CA LEU A 57 4.36 -1.43 3.56
C LEU A 57 3.82 -0.34 2.63
N ILE A 58 2.90 0.50 3.09
CA ILE A 58 2.30 1.56 2.26
C ILE A 58 3.35 2.60 1.81
N PRO A 59 4.23 3.13 2.69
CA PRO A 59 5.33 4.00 2.27
C PRO A 59 6.24 3.33 1.25
N PHE A 60 6.61 2.06 1.49
CA PHE A 60 7.41 1.29 0.56
C PHE A 60 6.77 1.18 -0.84
N LEU A 61 5.47 0.87 -0.91
CA LEU A 61 4.74 0.78 -2.18
C LEU A 61 4.62 2.15 -2.87
N THR A 62 4.52 3.22 -2.09
CA THR A 62 4.47 4.61 -2.59
C THR A 62 5.80 5.01 -3.23
N ASP A 63 6.93 4.55 -2.70
CA ASP A 63 8.25 4.81 -3.28
C ASP A 63 8.56 3.91 -4.50
N THR A 64 7.88 2.77 -4.63
CA THR A 64 8.12 1.77 -5.69
C THR A 64 7.26 1.99 -6.95
N ILE A 65 6.51 3.10 -7.03
CA ILE A 65 5.61 3.47 -8.15
C ILE A 65 6.27 3.70 -9.53
N TYR A 66 7.59 3.51 -9.66
CA TYR A 66 8.35 3.70 -10.89
C TYR A 66 8.78 2.37 -11.54
N ASP A 67 7.97 1.33 -11.33
CA ASP A 67 8.19 -0.02 -11.85
C ASP A 67 7.55 -0.22 -13.25
N GLU A 68 7.65 -1.42 -13.80
CA GLU A 68 7.06 -1.83 -15.08
C GLU A 68 5.53 -1.74 -15.06
N ASP A 69 4.91 -1.38 -16.19
CA ASP A 69 3.47 -1.10 -16.31
C ASP A 69 2.58 -2.26 -15.79
N GLU A 70 2.95 -3.51 -16.04
CA GLU A 70 2.21 -4.68 -15.56
C GLU A 70 2.21 -4.80 -14.02
N VAL A 71 3.32 -4.42 -13.39
CA VAL A 71 3.47 -4.42 -11.93
C VAL A 71 2.63 -3.29 -11.34
N LEU A 72 2.70 -2.10 -11.93
CA LEU A 72 1.92 -0.94 -11.51
C LEU A 72 0.41 -1.18 -11.63
N LEU A 73 -0.02 -1.83 -12.72
CA LEU A 73 -1.42 -2.20 -12.93
C LEU A 73 -1.92 -3.14 -11.84
N ALA A 74 -1.15 -4.18 -11.53
CA ALA A 74 -1.48 -5.13 -10.47
C ALA A 74 -1.47 -4.46 -9.09
N LEU A 75 -0.55 -3.55 -8.84
CA LEU A 75 -0.49 -2.78 -7.60
C LEU A 75 -1.73 -1.90 -7.41
N ALA A 76 -2.11 -1.15 -8.45
CA ALA A 76 -3.32 -0.33 -8.44
C ALA A 76 -4.56 -1.15 -8.09
N GLU A 77 -4.69 -2.35 -8.67
CA GLU A 77 -5.77 -3.28 -8.37
C GLU A 77 -5.77 -3.77 -6.92
N GLN A 78 -4.60 -4.15 -6.40
CA GLN A 78 -4.49 -4.62 -5.02
C GLN A 78 -4.87 -3.52 -4.03
N LEU A 79 -4.36 -2.29 -4.21
CA LEU A 79 -4.63 -1.17 -3.30
C LEU A 79 -6.12 -0.83 -3.21
N GLY A 80 -6.90 -1.05 -4.27
CA GLY A 80 -8.35 -0.89 -4.24
C GLY A 80 -9.06 -1.79 -3.23
N ASN A 81 -8.44 -2.91 -2.83
CA ASN A 81 -8.99 -3.91 -1.90
C ASN A 81 -8.31 -3.88 -0.52
N PHE A 82 -7.43 -2.90 -0.27
CA PHE A 82 -6.60 -2.85 0.94
C PHE A 82 -7.28 -2.26 2.17
N THR A 83 -8.49 -1.71 2.06
CA THR A 83 -9.22 -1.10 3.19
C THR A 83 -9.24 -1.96 4.47
N PRO A 84 -9.62 -3.25 4.45
CA PRO A 84 -9.58 -4.07 5.67
C PRO A 84 -8.16 -4.31 6.19
N LEU A 85 -7.17 -4.33 5.29
CA LEU A 85 -5.77 -4.63 5.60
C LEU A 85 -5.04 -3.46 6.25
N VAL A 86 -5.56 -2.24 6.09
CA VAL A 86 -5.07 -1.04 6.78
C VAL A 86 -5.84 -0.72 8.05
N GLY A 87 -6.76 -1.58 8.50
CA GLY A 87 -7.54 -1.33 9.72
C GLY A 87 -8.84 -0.55 9.48
N GLY A 88 -9.40 -0.66 8.28
CA GLY A 88 -10.76 -0.21 7.97
C GLY A 88 -10.91 1.25 7.54
N PRO A 89 -12.16 1.73 7.46
CA PRO A 89 -12.53 3.08 7.01
C PRO A 89 -11.81 4.24 7.67
N GLU A 90 -11.39 4.11 8.93
CA GLU A 90 -10.71 5.17 9.66
C GLU A 90 -9.31 5.47 9.10
N HIS A 91 -8.68 4.44 8.52
CA HIS A 91 -7.29 4.50 8.05
C HIS A 91 -7.16 4.44 6.53
N VAL A 92 -8.26 4.34 5.80
CA VAL A 92 -8.25 4.19 4.33
C VAL A 92 -7.56 5.36 3.60
N HIS A 93 -7.48 6.53 4.23
CA HIS A 93 -6.79 7.71 3.71
C HIS A 93 -5.29 7.45 3.44
N CYS A 94 -4.66 6.48 4.12
CA CYS A 94 -3.26 6.14 3.88
C CYS A 94 -3.02 5.51 2.50
N LEU A 95 -4.08 5.02 1.83
CA LEU A 95 -4.00 4.46 0.48
C LEU A 95 -4.05 5.53 -0.61
N LEU A 96 -4.40 6.77 -0.26
CA LEU A 96 -4.52 7.86 -1.23
C LEU A 96 -3.18 8.23 -1.87
N PRO A 97 -2.05 8.40 -1.14
CA PRO A 97 -0.77 8.74 -1.76
C PRO A 97 -0.29 7.76 -2.85
N PRO A 98 -0.24 6.43 -2.63
CA PRO A 98 0.21 5.53 -3.70
C PRO A 98 -0.76 5.49 -4.89
N LEU A 99 -2.08 5.60 -4.65
CA LEU A 99 -3.07 5.64 -5.73
C LEU A 99 -3.08 6.96 -6.50
N GLU A 100 -2.84 8.09 -5.83
CA GLU A 100 -2.66 9.40 -6.45
C GLU A 100 -1.45 9.37 -7.39
N ASN A 101 -0.34 8.80 -6.92
CA ASN A 101 0.86 8.62 -7.74
C ASN A 101 0.60 7.73 -8.96
N LEU A 102 -0.05 6.58 -8.77
CA LEU A 102 -0.46 5.69 -9.88
C LEU A 102 -1.44 6.36 -10.85
N ALA A 103 -2.25 7.30 -10.40
CA ALA A 103 -3.15 8.06 -11.26
C ALA A 103 -2.44 9.12 -12.12
N THR A 104 -1.14 9.39 -11.88
CA THR A 104 -0.33 10.36 -12.64
C THR A 104 0.67 9.74 -13.61
N VAL A 105 0.81 8.41 -13.63
CA VAL A 105 1.76 7.72 -14.51
C VAL A 105 1.39 7.89 -15.99
N GLU A 106 2.36 7.70 -16.90
CA GLU A 106 2.15 7.88 -18.34
C GLU A 106 1.23 6.82 -18.96
N GLU A 107 1.23 5.60 -18.43
CA GLU A 107 0.42 4.51 -18.95
C GLU A 107 -1.07 4.69 -18.63
N THR A 108 -1.87 4.82 -19.68
CA THR A 108 -3.31 5.02 -19.62
C THR A 108 -4.03 3.93 -18.83
N VAL A 109 -3.67 2.66 -19.04
CA VAL A 109 -4.35 1.52 -18.43
C VAL A 109 -4.11 1.49 -16.92
N VAL A 110 -2.91 1.87 -16.48
CA VAL A 110 -2.58 1.98 -15.05
C VAL A 110 -3.37 3.12 -14.41
N ARG A 111 -3.44 4.30 -15.06
CA ARG A 111 -4.22 5.43 -14.55
C ARG A 111 -5.70 5.09 -14.39
N ASP A 112 -6.31 4.47 -15.40
CA ASP A 112 -7.72 4.09 -15.35
C ASP A 112 -7.99 3.13 -14.18
N LYS A 113 -7.10 2.16 -13.96
CA LYS A 113 -7.18 1.23 -12.83
C LYS A 113 -7.01 1.93 -11.48
N ALA A 114 -6.08 2.88 -11.38
CA ALA A 114 -5.88 3.68 -10.17
C ALA A 114 -7.13 4.49 -9.84
N VAL A 115 -7.78 5.10 -10.84
CA VAL A 115 -9.04 5.82 -10.67
C VAL A 115 -10.17 4.90 -10.21
N ASP A 116 -10.28 3.69 -10.76
CA ASP A 116 -11.27 2.71 -10.32
C ASP A 116 -11.03 2.27 -8.86
N SER A 117 -9.78 2.07 -8.47
CA SER A 117 -9.42 1.79 -7.08
C SER A 117 -9.71 2.97 -6.15
N LEU A 118 -9.43 4.21 -6.57
CA LEU A 118 -9.77 5.43 -5.85
C LEU A 118 -11.29 5.54 -5.62
N ARG A 119 -12.10 5.24 -6.63
CA ARG A 119 -13.57 5.19 -6.50
C ARG A 119 -14.01 4.15 -5.49
N ASN A 120 -13.44 2.94 -5.55
CA ASN A 120 -13.79 1.87 -4.61
C ASN A 120 -13.49 2.24 -3.16
N ILE A 121 -12.35 2.88 -2.90
CA ILE A 121 -11.99 3.29 -1.53
C ILE A 121 -12.75 4.55 -1.10
N ALA A 122 -13.15 5.44 -2.01
CA ALA A 122 -13.96 6.63 -1.70
C ALA A 122 -15.28 6.22 -1.02
N ASP A 123 -15.92 5.16 -1.50
CA ASP A 123 -17.14 4.59 -0.90
C ASP A 123 -16.92 4.05 0.52
N LYS A 124 -15.67 3.89 0.95
CA LYS A 124 -15.30 3.45 2.30
C LYS A 124 -14.93 4.60 3.23
N HIS A 125 -14.78 5.83 2.73
CA HIS A 125 -14.47 6.97 3.57
C HIS A 125 -15.71 7.47 4.32
N SER A 126 -15.51 8.02 5.52
CA SER A 126 -16.51 8.87 6.15
C SER A 126 -16.61 10.21 5.41
N SER A 127 -17.74 10.92 5.56
CA SER A 127 -17.90 12.25 4.95
C SER A 127 -16.79 13.22 5.37
N THR A 128 -16.39 13.18 6.65
CA THR A 128 -15.28 13.99 7.17
C THR A 128 -13.95 13.63 6.51
N ALA A 129 -13.62 12.33 6.40
CA ALA A 129 -12.37 11.90 5.77
C ALA A 129 -12.33 12.21 4.26
N LEU A 130 -13.48 12.20 3.58
CA LEU A 130 -13.56 12.65 2.18
C LEU A 130 -13.19 14.14 2.07
N GLU A 131 -13.74 14.98 2.93
CA GLU A 131 -13.48 16.42 2.92
C GLU A 131 -12.03 16.76 3.28
N GLU A 132 -11.46 16.05 4.26
CA GLU A 132 -10.11 16.30 4.77
C GLU A 132 -8.99 15.75 3.88
N HIS A 133 -9.21 14.63 3.20
CA HIS A 133 -8.15 13.92 2.46
C HIS A 133 -8.45 13.73 0.98
N PHE A 134 -9.65 13.24 0.64
CA PHE A 134 -9.99 12.85 -0.73
C PHE A 134 -10.22 14.07 -1.64
N ILE A 135 -10.98 15.07 -1.19
CA ILE A 135 -11.25 16.29 -1.95
C ILE A 135 -9.96 17.09 -2.24
N PRO A 136 -9.04 17.31 -1.27
CA PRO A 136 -7.76 17.93 -1.54
C PRO A 136 -6.93 17.19 -2.60
N MET A 137 -6.91 15.86 -2.55
CA MET A 137 -6.25 15.04 -3.56
C MET A 137 -6.84 15.24 -4.96
N LEU A 138 -8.17 15.18 -5.09
CA LEU A 138 -8.84 15.43 -6.37
C LEU A 138 -8.52 16.83 -6.93
N LYS A 139 -8.44 17.84 -6.06
CA LYS A 139 -8.06 19.19 -6.47
C LYS A 139 -6.64 19.22 -7.03
N ARG A 140 -5.67 18.58 -6.38
CA ARG A 140 -4.28 18.47 -6.87
C ARG A 140 -4.21 17.77 -8.23
N LEU A 141 -4.92 16.66 -8.39
CA LEU A 141 -5.01 15.96 -9.67
C LEU A 141 -5.65 16.83 -10.77
N ALA A 142 -6.70 17.59 -10.45
CA ALA A 142 -7.39 18.44 -11.41
C ALA A 142 -6.58 19.69 -11.81
N THR A 143 -5.77 20.24 -10.91
CA THR A 143 -4.95 21.43 -11.17
C THR A 143 -3.58 21.11 -11.75
N GLY A 144 -3.15 19.84 -11.69
CA GLY A 144 -1.82 19.42 -12.14
C GLY A 144 -0.69 19.95 -11.25
N GLU A 145 -0.98 20.38 -10.01
CA GLU A 145 0.01 20.93 -9.07
C GLU A 145 1.07 19.91 -8.64
N LEU A 146 0.87 18.62 -8.94
CA LEU A 146 1.84 17.56 -8.70
C LEU A 146 3.13 17.67 -9.55
N MET A 147 3.14 18.49 -10.60
CA MET A 147 4.24 18.55 -11.57
C MET A 147 5.47 19.35 -11.10
N PHE A 148 5.50 19.87 -9.87
CA PHE A 148 6.54 20.82 -9.41
C PHE A 148 7.15 20.56 -8.02
N CYS A 149 7.12 19.35 -7.47
CA CYS A 149 7.91 19.01 -6.28
C CYS A 149 9.04 18.03 -6.60
#